data_AF-A0A535KV40-F1
#
_entry.id   AF-A0A535KV40-F1
#
_cell.length_a   1.000
_cell.length_b   1.000
_cell.length_c   1.000
_cell.angle_alpha   90.00
_cell.angle_beta   90.00
_cell.angle_gamma   90.00
#
_symmetry.space_group_name_H-M   'P 1'
#
loop_
_entity.id
_entity.type
_entity.pdbx_description
1 polymer ?
#
loop_
_entity_poly.entity_id
_entity_poly.type
_entity_poly.pdbx_seq_one_letter_code
_entity_poly.pdbx_strand_id
1 'polypeptide(L)'
;MNCEQVEELLSVYLDDSFAVGETAETALELQHDIAAHLQDCVRCSTTLADFRRFDILLAQMPRISPSPALREKIFTSPEYFELTGIDNYKHRSIGRD
;
A
#
# COMPACT_ATOMS: atom_id res chain seq x y z
N MET A 1 23.80 -1.64 -7.89
CA MET A 1 23.26 -0.79 -6.82
C MET A 1 24.12 -0.85 -5.55
N ASN A 2 24.08 0.19 -4.72
CA ASN A 2 24.73 0.22 -3.40
C ASN A 2 23.75 -0.18 -2.27
N CYS A 3 24.24 -0.39 -1.05
CA CYS A 3 23.41 -0.85 0.07
C CYS A 3 22.38 0.18 0.54
N GLU A 4 22.71 1.49 0.51
CA GLU A 4 21.80 2.56 0.94
C GLU A 4 20.57 2.61 0.04
N GLN A 5 20.78 2.55 -1.28
CA GLN A 5 19.70 2.47 -2.27
C GLN A 5 18.84 1.23 -2.10
N VAL A 6 19.47 0.07 -1.83
CA VAL A 6 18.73 -1.18 -1.65
C VAL A 6 17.90 -1.13 -0.37
N GLU A 7 18.46 -0.64 0.74
CA GLU A 7 17.77 -0.52 2.03
C GLU A 7 16.49 0.31 1.94
N GLU A 8 16.52 1.43 1.21
CA GLU A 8 15.34 2.28 0.98
C GLU A 8 14.25 1.59 0.12
N LEU A 9 14.64 0.64 -0.72
CA LEU A 9 13.75 -0.04 -1.67
C LEU A 9 13.30 -1.43 -1.20
N LEU A 10 13.79 -1.96 -0.07
CA LEU A 10 13.47 -3.31 0.40
C LEU A 10 11.97 -3.51 0.67
N SER A 11 11.27 -2.52 1.22
CA SER A 11 9.82 -2.61 1.46
C SER A 11 9.03 -2.66 0.16
N VAL A 12 9.35 -1.74 -0.77
CA VAL A 12 8.73 -1.69 -2.11
C VAL A 12 8.97 -3.00 -2.86
N TYR A 13 10.19 -3.54 -2.77
CA TYR A 13 10.58 -4.82 -3.35
C TYR A 13 9.80 -6.01 -2.76
N LEU A 14 9.52 -6.00 -1.46
CA LEU A 14 8.72 -7.03 -0.79
C LEU A 14 7.25 -6.98 -1.17
N ASP A 15 6.70 -5.76 -1.27
CA ASP A 15 5.29 -5.52 -1.56
C ASP A 15 4.96 -5.67 -3.06
N ASP A 16 5.95 -5.95 -3.91
CA ASP A 16 5.85 -5.95 -5.38
C ASP A 16 5.19 -4.67 -5.91
N SER A 17 5.51 -3.54 -5.27
CA SER A 17 4.78 -2.28 -5.39
C SER A 17 5.52 -1.20 -6.16
N PHE A 18 6.52 -1.58 -6.97
CA PHE A 18 7.20 -0.65 -7.87
C PHE A 18 6.15 0.09 -8.72
N ALA A 19 6.08 1.41 -8.55
CA ALA A 19 4.96 2.23 -8.98
C ALA A 19 4.64 1.99 -10.47
N VAL A 20 3.38 1.71 -10.77
CA VAL A 20 2.82 1.39 -12.10
C VAL A 20 2.92 2.54 -13.12
N GLY A 21 3.67 3.61 -12.81
CA GLY A 21 3.78 4.84 -13.60
C GLY A 21 5.12 5.07 -14.31
N GLU A 22 6.20 4.42 -13.86
CA GLU A 22 7.42 4.31 -14.67
C GLU A 22 7.29 3.03 -15.49
N THR A 23 7.57 3.11 -16.79
CA THR A 23 7.41 2.02 -17.77
C THR A 23 7.76 0.67 -17.16
N ALA A 24 6.90 -0.36 -17.26
CA ALA A 24 7.10 -1.66 -16.61
C ALA A 24 8.50 -2.28 -16.83
N GLU A 25 9.18 -1.91 -17.91
CA GLU A 25 10.57 -2.24 -18.21
C GLU A 25 11.56 -1.71 -17.13
N THR A 26 11.40 -0.47 -16.65
CA THR A 26 12.27 0.12 -15.61
C THR A 26 12.03 -0.52 -14.24
N ALA A 27 10.79 -0.93 -13.94
CA ALA A 27 10.48 -1.66 -12.72
C ALA A 27 11.13 -3.05 -12.69
N LEU A 28 11.12 -3.76 -13.82
CA LEU A 28 11.77 -5.07 -13.96
C LEU A 28 13.30 -4.98 -13.84
N GLU A 29 13.92 -3.98 -14.47
CA GLU A 29 15.36 -3.73 -14.35
C GLU A 29 15.76 -3.44 -12.91
N LEU A 30 15.00 -2.58 -12.22
CA LEU A 30 15.25 -2.26 -10.81
C LEU A 30 15.07 -3.49 -9.91
N GLN A 31 14.03 -4.29 -10.14
CA GLN A 31 13.82 -5.54 -9.41
C GLN A 31 14.98 -6.53 -9.62
N HIS A 32 15.51 -6.62 -10.85
CA HIS A 32 16.66 -7.45 -11.17
C HIS A 32 17.92 -6.98 -10.44
N ASP A 33 18.19 -5.67 -10.46
CA ASP A 33 19.36 -5.07 -9.80
C ASP A 33 19.33 -5.27 -8.28
N ILE A 34 18.16 -5.11 -7.66
CA ILE A 34 17.96 -5.39 -6.24
C ILE A 34 18.17 -6.89 -5.97
N ALA A 35 17.57 -7.76 -6.77
CA ALA A 35 17.71 -9.21 -6.62
C ALA A 35 19.18 -9.66 -6.73
N ALA A 36 19.93 -9.10 -7.68
CA ALA A 36 21.36 -9.36 -7.83
C ALA A 36 22.15 -8.92 -6.59
N HIS A 37 21.89 -7.70 -6.08
CA HIS A 37 22.56 -7.22 -4.86
C HIS A 37 22.27 -8.11 -3.64
N LEU A 38 21.04 -8.60 -3.52
CA LEU A 38 20.64 -9.48 -2.41
C LEU A 38 21.31 -10.86 -2.43
N GLN A 39 21.81 -11.32 -3.58
CA GLN A 39 22.60 -12.56 -3.64
C GLN A 39 23.98 -12.40 -2.99
N ASP A 40 24.59 -11.22 -3.15
CA ASP A 40 25.99 -11.00 -2.77
C ASP A 40 26.14 -10.24 -1.44
N CYS A 41 25.10 -9.53 -1.00
CA CYS A 41 25.14 -8.70 0.21
C CYS A 41 24.45 -9.37 1.41
N VAL A 42 25.26 -9.87 2.34
CA VAL A 42 24.77 -10.47 3.61
C VAL A 42 23.96 -9.48 4.44
N ARG A 43 24.31 -8.19 4.44
CA ARG A 43 23.61 -7.17 5.23
C ARG A 43 22.18 -7.00 4.74
N CYS A 44 22.01 -6.66 3.45
CA CYS A 44 20.70 -6.40 2.87
C CYS A 44 19.82 -7.66 2.83
N SER A 45 20.41 -8.84 2.59
CA SER A 45 19.66 -10.10 2.64
C SER A 45 19.18 -10.46 4.05
N THR A 46 19.97 -10.15 5.08
CA THR A 46 19.55 -10.31 6.49
C THR A 46 18.40 -9.37 6.83
N THR A 47 18.49 -8.09 6.47
CA THR A 47 17.40 -7.13 6.67
C THR A 47 16.11 -7.57 5.97
N LEU A 48 16.21 -8.06 4.73
CA LEU A 48 15.07 -8.60 3.99
C LEU A 48 14.45 -9.83 4.68
N ALA A 49 15.27 -10.71 5.25
CA ALA A 49 14.79 -11.86 6.02
C ALA A 49 14.07 -11.43 7.30
N ASP A 50 14.55 -10.39 7.98
CA ASP A 50 13.89 -9.83 9.16
C ASP A 50 12.51 -9.24 8.82
N PHE A 51 12.39 -8.49 7.72
CA PHE A 51 11.08 -8.00 7.25
C PHE A 51 10.09 -9.14 7.01
N ARG A 52 10.50 -10.18 6.25
CA ARG A 52 9.65 -11.36 6.02
C ARG A 52 9.26 -12.06 7.33
N ARG A 53 10.18 -12.13 8.29
CA ARG A 53 9.90 -12.69 9.61
C ARG A 53 8.84 -11.86 10.35
N PHE A 54 8.93 -10.53 10.31
CA PHE A 54 7.95 -9.65 10.91
C PHE A 54 6.57 -9.79 10.26
N ASP A 55 6.49 -9.89 8.94
CA ASP A 55 5.22 -10.12 8.23
C ASP A 55 4.55 -11.43 8.67
N ILE A 56 5.33 -12.51 8.81
CA ILE A 56 4.83 -13.79 9.32
C ILE A 56 4.29 -13.65 10.75
N LEU A 57 5.00 -12.92 11.63
CA LEU A 57 4.56 -12.69 13.01
C LEU A 57 3.29 -11.84 13.06
N LEU A 58 3.22 -10.78 12.25
CA LEU A 58 2.05 -9.92 12.14
C LEU A 58 0.84 -10.66 11.57
N ALA A 59 1.05 -11.56 10.60
CA ALA A 59 -0.01 -12.38 10.03
C ALA A 59 -0.64 -13.36 11.04
N GLN A 60 0.09 -13.72 12.11
CA GLN A 60 -0.43 -14.57 13.20
C GLN A 60 -1.26 -13.77 14.22
N MET A 61 -1.20 -12.44 14.20
CA MET A 61 -2.02 -11.63 15.09
C MET A 61 -3.50 -11.76 14.74
N PRO A 62 -4.39 -11.87 15.74
CA PRO A 62 -5.82 -11.98 15.48
C PRO A 62 -6.31 -10.74 14.75
N ARG A 63 -6.84 -10.92 13.54
CA ARG A 63 -7.53 -9.85 12.82
C ARG A 63 -8.86 -9.56 13.51
N ILE A 64 -8.97 -8.39 14.10
CA ILE A 64 -10.21 -7.92 14.70
C ILE A 64 -11.05 -7.27 13.61
N SER A 65 -12.15 -7.92 13.22
CA SER A 65 -13.12 -7.30 12.33
C SER A 65 -13.83 -6.15 13.06
N PRO A 66 -13.99 -4.97 12.42
CA PRO A 66 -14.78 -3.90 13.02
C PRO A 66 -16.23 -4.33 13.20
N SER A 67 -16.91 -3.77 14.19
CA SER A 67 -18.34 -4.04 14.38
C SER A 67 -19.14 -3.64 13.12
N PRO A 68 -20.19 -4.38 12.72
CA PRO A 68 -21.04 -3.99 11.60
C PRO A 68 -21.64 -2.58 11.74
N ALA A 69 -21.93 -2.15 12.97
CA ALA A 69 -22.42 -0.81 13.28
C ALA A 69 -21.42 0.31 12.94
N LEU A 70 -20.11 0.03 12.93
CA LEU A 70 -19.10 1.01 12.54
C LEU A 70 -19.23 1.37 11.07
N ARG A 71 -19.51 0.37 10.21
CA ARG A 71 -19.76 0.60 8.78
C ARG A 71 -20.90 1.59 8.61
N GLU A 72 -22.05 1.30 9.21
CA GLU A 72 -23.22 2.19 9.12
C GLU A 72 -22.88 3.61 9.57
N LYS A 73 -22.28 3.78 10.75
CA LYS A 73 -21.88 5.10 11.27
C LYS A 73 -20.96 5.88 10.33
N ILE A 74 -19.98 5.22 9.71
CA ILE A 74 -19.06 5.87 8.76
C ILE A 74 -19.83 6.31 7.51
N PHE A 75 -20.61 5.43 6.90
CA PHE A 75 -21.26 5.70 5.62
C PHE A 75 -22.52 6.56 5.72
N THR A 76 -23.02 6.84 6.93
CA THR A 76 -24.11 7.78 7.18
C THR A 76 -23.64 9.07 7.85
N SER A 77 -22.33 9.26 8.03
CA SER A 77 -21.79 10.45 8.69
C SER A 77 -21.85 11.66 7.75
N PRO A 78 -22.13 12.88 8.26
CA PRO A 78 -22.08 14.10 7.45
C PRO A 78 -20.72 14.27 6.75
N GLU A 79 -19.63 13.98 7.46
CA GLU A 79 -18.27 14.09 6.95
C GLU A 79 -18.04 13.18 5.74
N TYR A 80 -18.62 11.97 5.74
CA TYR A 80 -18.56 11.06 4.61
C TYR A 80 -19.31 11.61 3.39
N PHE A 81 -20.47 12.25 3.59
CA PHE A 81 -21.24 12.85 2.49
C PHE A 81 -20.55 14.09 1.90
N GLU A 82 -19.89 14.90 2.73
CA GLU A 82 -19.05 16.01 2.28
C GLU A 82 -17.87 15.53 1.43
N LEU A 83 -17.17 14.48 1.90
CA LEU A 83 -16.02 13.88 1.19
C LEU A 83 -16.40 13.28 -0.16
N THR A 84 -17.58 12.66 -0.26
CA THR A 84 -18.03 11.97 -1.48
C THR A 84 -18.88 12.86 -2.40
N GLY A 85 -19.20 14.08 -1.98
CA GLY A 85 -20.05 15.01 -2.73
C GLY A 85 -21.49 14.53 -2.90
N ILE A 86 -21.93 13.52 -2.12
CA ILE A 86 -23.28 12.93 -2.23
C ILE A 86 -24.36 13.93 -1.79
N ASP A 87 -24.04 14.88 -0.90
CA ASP A 87 -24.97 15.96 -0.52
C ASP A 87 -25.29 16.93 -1.67
N ASN A 88 -24.38 17.09 -2.66
CA ASN A 88 -24.62 17.94 -3.82
C ASN A 88 -25.65 17.36 -4.81
N TYR A 89 -25.98 16.07 -4.72
CA TYR A 89 -26.98 15.45 -5.60
C TYR A 89 -28.41 15.82 -5.23
N LYS A 90 -28.70 16.19 -3.98
CA LYS A 90 -30.06 16.56 -3.56
C LYS A 90 -30.47 17.99 -3.93
N HIS A 91 -29.53 18.85 -4.32
CA HIS A 91 -29.82 20.24 -4.69
C HIS A 91 -29.96 20.52 -6.19
N ARG A 92 -29.75 19.53 -7.08
CA ARG A 92 -29.80 19.74 -8.55
C ARG A 92 -31.13 19.35 -9.22
N SER A 93 -32.20 19.17 -8.47
CA SER A 93 -33.54 18.93 -9.02
C SER A 93 -34.54 19.95 -8.48
N ILE A 94 -34.51 21.18 -8.99
CA ILE A 94 -35.66 22.05 -9.25
C ILE A 94 -35.16 23.18 -10.15
N GLY A 95 -35.77 23.32 -11.32
CA GLY A 95 -35.44 24.34 -12.31
C GLY A 95 -35.72 23.87 -13.74
N ARG A 96 -36.89 23.28 -13.97
CA ARG A 96 -37.50 23.17 -15.30
C ARG A 96 -38.76 24.04 -15.24
N ASP A 97 -38.68 25.20 -15.87
CA ASP A 97 -39.72 25.86 -16.69
C ASP A 97 -39.23 27.27 -17.07
#